data_AF-R6Z212-F1
#
_entry.id   AF-R6Z212-F1
#
_cell.length_a   1.000
_cell.length_b   1.000
_cell.length_c   1.000
_cell.angle_alpha   90.00
_cell.angle_beta   90.00
_cell.angle_gamma   90.00
#
_symmetry.space_group_name_H-M   'P 1'
#
loop_
_entity.id
_entity.type
_entity.pdbx_description
1 polymer ?
#
loop_
_entity_poly.entity_id
_entity_poly.type
_entity_poly.pdbx_seq_one_letter_code
_entity_poly.pdbx_strand_id
1 'polypeptide(L)'
;MSRKEDEAIRELFKGEAERMAAPDSLKTRIDREIDRIENERIEKRKGSEKEAVIMKFQKRKVALAAAVIVAIGSITCYATGKMTGLMVGSSHLTEVSEYSGLDTAEEKAGFETGMPETFSNGYAFKNVNTGDGQAVDAEGNGIPGTQYTDIFMTYEKDGSEITASIMPELKEESAEEAGDAEAKTPEAAEIREIGGITVSYYETTMKVVPPDYELTEQDKKDMENSNFTISYGSDQVYVQKVRSVDWKADGKAYNFLDMEGTVDAETLFSMAQDVIQGK
;
A
#
# COMPACT_ATOMS: atom_id res chain seq x y z
N MET A 1 -43.02 -37.56 -5.25
CA MET A 1 -42.32 -38.04 -4.04
C MET A 1 -43.27 -37.99 -2.87
N SER A 2 -43.31 -39.06 -2.09
CA SER A 2 -44.07 -39.14 -0.85
C SER A 2 -43.38 -38.29 0.23
N ARG A 3 -44.17 -37.68 1.12
CA ARG A 3 -43.66 -36.90 2.27
C ARG A 3 -42.65 -37.67 3.13
N LYS A 4 -42.74 -39.01 3.13
CA LYS A 4 -41.80 -39.91 3.82
C LYS A 4 -40.45 -40.06 3.11
N GLU A 5 -40.42 -39.93 1.78
CA GLU A 5 -39.18 -40.04 1.00
C GLU A 5 -38.33 -38.76 1.17
N ASP A 6 -38.98 -37.59 1.18
CA ASP A 6 -38.31 -36.30 1.44
C ASP A 6 -37.73 -36.23 2.87
N GLU A 7 -38.43 -36.79 3.85
CA GLU A 7 -37.98 -36.82 5.25
C GLU A 7 -36.77 -37.74 5.43
N ALA A 8 -36.76 -38.90 4.75
CA ALA A 8 -35.63 -39.83 4.75
C ALA A 8 -34.39 -39.24 4.06
N ILE A 9 -34.57 -38.53 2.94
CA ILE A 9 -33.47 -37.84 2.25
C ILE A 9 -32.89 -36.73 3.14
N ARG A 10 -33.76 -35.98 3.83
CA ARG A 10 -33.33 -34.88 4.72
C ARG A 10 -32.58 -35.37 5.95
N GLU A 11 -32.97 -36.50 6.53
CA GLU A 11 -32.21 -37.14 7.62
C GLU A 11 -30.86 -37.67 7.13
N LEU A 12 -30.80 -38.25 5.92
CA LEU A 12 -29.55 -38.74 5.34
C LEU A 12 -28.54 -37.59 5.16
N PHE A 13 -28.97 -36.45 4.60
CA PHE A 13 -28.11 -35.29 4.40
C PHE A 13 -27.65 -34.66 5.73
N LYS A 14 -28.51 -34.62 6.76
CA LYS A 14 -28.08 -34.16 8.10
C LYS A 14 -27.03 -35.09 8.70
N GLY A 15 -27.23 -36.41 8.59
CA GLY A 15 -26.28 -37.40 9.11
C GLY A 15 -24.92 -37.40 8.39
N GLU A 16 -24.87 -37.04 7.11
CA GLU A 16 -23.63 -36.83 6.35
C GLU A 16 -22.94 -35.50 6.72
N ALA A 17 -23.71 -34.41 6.85
CA ALA A 17 -23.19 -33.09 7.19
C ALA A 17 -22.52 -33.05 8.58
N GLU A 18 -23.07 -33.79 9.56
CA GLU A 18 -22.46 -33.92 10.89
C GLU A 18 -21.13 -34.68 10.88
N ARG A 19 -20.85 -35.51 9.86
CA ARG A 19 -19.57 -36.22 9.68
C ARG A 19 -18.52 -35.40 8.91
N MET A 20 -18.92 -34.27 8.32
CA MET A 20 -18.05 -33.39 7.54
C MET A 20 -17.47 -32.22 8.34
N ALA A 21 -17.79 -32.11 9.64
CA ALA A 21 -17.17 -31.10 10.49
C ALA A 21 -15.67 -31.37 10.61
N ALA A 22 -14.85 -30.41 10.16
CA ALA A 22 -13.40 -30.48 10.30
C ALA A 22 -13.04 -30.66 11.79
N PRO A 23 -12.22 -31.67 12.15
CA PRO A 23 -11.81 -31.88 13.53
C PRO A 23 -11.26 -30.59 14.17
N ASP A 24 -11.64 -30.29 15.42
CA ASP A 24 -11.07 -29.15 16.17
C ASP A 24 -9.53 -29.21 16.25
N SER A 25 -8.97 -30.42 16.10
CA SER A 25 -7.53 -30.66 16.02
C SER A 25 -6.88 -30.10 14.75
N LEU A 26 -7.61 -29.95 13.63
CA LEU A 26 -7.13 -29.25 12.43
C LEU A 26 -7.06 -27.74 12.68
N LYS A 27 -8.09 -27.15 13.29
CA LYS A 27 -8.06 -25.74 13.68
C LYS A 27 -6.92 -25.45 14.65
N THR A 28 -6.75 -26.30 15.67
CA THR A 28 -5.67 -26.19 16.65
C THR A 28 -4.28 -26.31 16.00
N ARG A 29 -4.14 -27.11 14.93
CA ARG A 29 -2.89 -27.22 14.17
C ARG A 29 -2.64 -26.00 13.30
N ILE A 30 -3.67 -25.44 12.67
CA ILE A 30 -3.59 -24.21 11.88
C ILE A 30 -3.21 -23.04 12.78
N ASP A 31 -3.89 -22.87 13.93
CA ASP A 31 -3.60 -21.82 14.91
C ASP A 31 -2.15 -21.93 15.42
N ARG A 32 -1.68 -23.15 15.71
CA ARG A 32 -0.29 -23.39 16.13
C ARG A 32 0.74 -23.05 15.04
N GLU A 33 0.43 -23.32 13.78
CA GLU A 33 1.34 -22.99 12.68
C GLU A 33 1.36 -21.48 12.40
N ILE A 34 0.24 -20.79 12.55
CA ILE A 34 0.15 -19.32 12.51
C ILE A 34 1.01 -18.70 13.62
N ASP A 35 0.85 -19.17 14.87
CA ASP A 35 1.64 -18.72 16.02
C ASP A 35 3.14 -18.95 15.79
N ARG A 36 3.51 -20.06 15.16
CA ARG A 36 4.90 -20.38 14.85
C ARG A 36 5.47 -19.42 13.79
N ILE A 37 4.73 -19.15 12.73
CA ILE A 37 5.12 -18.22 11.66
C ILE A 37 5.28 -16.79 12.21
N GLU A 38 4.36 -16.33 13.08
CA GLU A 38 4.48 -15.04 13.76
C GLU A 38 5.73 -14.96 14.64
N ASN A 39 6.02 -16.01 15.42
CA ASN A 39 7.20 -16.03 16.27
C ASN A 39 8.52 -16.06 15.47
N GLU A 40 8.58 -16.81 14.37
CA GLU A 40 9.74 -16.81 13.46
C GLU A 40 9.94 -15.42 12.81
N ARG A 41 8.87 -14.68 12.52
CA ARG A 41 8.92 -13.29 12.02
C ARG A 41 9.41 -12.30 13.09
N ILE A 42 8.98 -12.44 14.34
CA ILE A 42 9.45 -11.62 15.48
C ILE A 42 10.95 -11.85 15.73
N GLU A 43 11.42 -13.09 15.65
CA GLU A 43 12.85 -13.42 15.81
C GLU A 43 13.71 -12.84 14.68
N LYS A 44 13.23 -12.82 13.43
CA LYS A 44 13.90 -12.16 12.30
C LYS A 44 14.02 -10.64 12.49
N ARG A 45 12.98 -9.97 13.01
CA ARG A 45 13.03 -8.53 13.35
C ARG A 45 14.04 -8.22 14.45
N LYS A 46 14.17 -9.07 15.48
CA LYS A 46 15.19 -8.90 16.53
C LYS A 46 16.63 -9.07 16.02
N GLY A 47 16.82 -9.79 14.89
CA GLY A 47 18.11 -9.96 14.24
C GLY A 47 18.63 -8.67 13.59
N SER A 48 17.74 -7.87 13.00
CA SER A 48 18.05 -6.56 12.40
C SER A 48 18.05 -5.40 13.41
N GLU A 49 17.38 -5.54 14.55
CA GLU A 49 17.34 -4.55 15.65
C GLU A 49 18.67 -4.36 16.41
N LYS A 50 19.74 -5.11 16.10
CA LYS A 50 21.04 -4.91 16.77
C LYS A 50 21.78 -3.62 16.36
N GLU A 51 21.34 -2.91 15.32
CA GLU A 51 21.95 -1.65 14.88
C GLU A 51 21.06 -0.40 15.03
N ALA A 52 19.77 -0.55 15.37
CA ALA A 52 18.89 0.59 15.63
C ALA A 52 18.74 0.83 17.14
N VAL A 53 19.22 1.97 17.61
CA VAL A 53 19.33 2.35 19.01
C VAL A 53 17.97 2.32 19.74
N ILE A 54 18.00 1.67 20.90
CA ILE A 54 16.95 1.47 21.89
C ILE A 54 16.25 2.79 22.30
N MET A 55 14.92 2.85 22.17
CA MET A 55 14.07 3.47 23.21
C MET A 55 12.78 2.66 23.41
N LYS A 56 12.67 2.06 24.59
CA LYS A 56 11.49 1.36 25.10
C LYS A 56 10.41 2.37 25.46
N PHE A 57 9.14 2.11 25.13
CA PHE A 57 8.03 2.26 26.09
C PHE A 57 6.82 1.38 25.76
N GLN A 58 6.48 0.56 26.75
CA GLN A 58 5.20 -0.05 27.15
C GLN A 58 4.13 -0.44 26.12
N LYS A 59 3.99 -1.77 26.01
CA LYS A 59 2.86 -2.56 25.50
C LYS A 59 1.48 -1.93 25.78
N ARG A 60 0.73 -1.64 24.73
CA ARG A 60 -0.74 -1.75 24.73
C ARG A 60 -1.17 -2.55 23.51
N LYS A 61 -1.94 -3.61 23.79
CA LYS A 61 -2.56 -4.48 22.80
C LYS A 61 -3.72 -3.72 22.17
N VAL A 62 -3.65 -3.42 20.88
CA VAL A 62 -4.81 -3.42 19.97
C VAL A 62 -4.26 -3.80 18.61
N ALA A 63 -4.53 -5.04 18.18
CA ALA A 63 -4.44 -5.40 16.78
C ALA A 63 -5.56 -4.63 16.07
N LEU A 64 -5.20 -3.47 15.50
CA LEU A 64 -6.01 -2.75 14.56
C LEU A 64 -5.32 -2.94 13.21
N ALA A 65 -6.06 -3.44 12.22
CA ALA A 65 -5.58 -3.45 10.84
C ALA A 65 -5.08 -2.03 10.51
N ALA A 66 -3.79 -1.90 10.26
CA ALA A 66 -3.16 -0.60 10.01
C ALA A 66 -3.69 -0.09 8.68
N ALA A 67 -4.62 0.88 8.72
CA ALA A 67 -4.80 1.79 7.60
C ALA A 67 -3.50 2.60 7.51
N VAL A 68 -2.75 2.44 6.42
CA VAL A 68 -1.50 3.17 6.22
C VAL A 68 -1.86 4.43 5.44
N ILE A 69 -1.82 5.59 6.10
CA ILE A 69 -1.90 6.86 5.38
C ILE A 69 -0.54 7.06 4.72
N VAL A 70 -0.37 6.56 3.50
CA VAL A 70 0.81 6.82 2.66
C VAL A 70 0.50 8.05 1.81
N ALA A 71 1.17 9.16 2.12
CA ALA A 71 1.29 10.25 1.17
C ALA A 71 2.28 9.81 0.09
N ILE A 72 1.77 9.23 -0.99
CA ILE A 72 2.55 8.88 -2.17
C ILE A 72 2.95 10.18 -2.89
N GLY A 73 4.23 10.29 -3.27
CA GLY A 73 4.96 11.51 -3.62
C GLY A 73 4.36 12.47 -4.66
N SER A 74 3.27 12.11 -5.36
CA SER A 74 2.54 12.99 -6.27
C SER A 74 1.05 12.66 -6.40
N ILE A 75 0.48 11.86 -5.50
CA ILE A 75 -0.98 11.75 -5.45
C ILE A 75 -1.47 12.96 -4.68
N THR A 76 -1.51 14.05 -5.43
CA THR A 76 -1.73 15.40 -4.97
C THR A 76 -3.13 15.54 -4.39
N CYS A 77 -3.24 15.37 -3.08
CA CYS A 77 -4.34 15.93 -2.32
C CYS A 77 -3.95 17.34 -1.89
N TYR A 78 -4.15 18.29 -2.80
CA TYR A 78 -3.88 19.70 -2.58
C TYR A 78 -4.67 20.23 -1.39
N ALA A 79 -4.03 21.03 -0.51
CA ALA A 79 -4.69 21.86 0.50
C ALA A 79 -5.68 22.90 -0.09
N THR A 80 -5.85 22.91 -1.41
CA THR A 80 -6.75 23.77 -2.18
C THR A 80 -7.87 22.87 -2.74
N GLY A 81 -8.77 22.41 -1.84
CA GLY A 81 -9.93 21.55 -2.13
C GLY A 81 -10.42 20.80 -0.89
N LYS A 82 -11.53 20.05 -0.98
CA LYS A 82 -11.99 19.18 0.13
C LYS A 82 -11.03 18.02 0.43
N MET A 83 -10.10 17.71 -0.46
CA MET A 83 -9.20 16.55 -0.42
C MET A 83 -7.78 16.96 -0.03
N THR A 84 -7.30 16.50 1.13
CA THR A 84 -5.98 16.84 1.68
C THR A 84 -5.06 15.66 1.93
N GLY A 85 -5.54 14.42 1.76
CA GLY A 85 -4.71 13.22 1.76
C GLY A 85 -5.40 12.01 1.16
N LEU A 86 -4.68 10.89 1.12
CA LEU A 86 -5.23 9.57 0.83
C LEU A 86 -5.13 8.67 2.05
N MET A 87 -6.21 7.95 2.32
CA MET A 87 -6.20 6.78 3.20
C MET A 87 -6.17 5.54 2.32
N VAL A 88 -5.16 4.70 2.47
CA VAL A 88 -5.08 3.42 1.76
C VAL A 88 -4.74 2.29 2.74
N GLY A 89 -5.40 1.15 2.60
CA GLY A 89 -5.17 0.01 3.49
C GLY A 89 -5.11 -1.29 2.72
N SER A 90 -3.99 -2.00 2.83
CA SER A 90 -3.82 -3.37 2.34
C SER A 90 -3.36 -4.29 3.47
N SER A 91 -3.55 -5.59 3.33
CA SER A 91 -3.14 -6.57 4.33
C SER A 91 -2.13 -7.55 3.74
N HIS A 92 -0.98 -7.74 4.39
CA HIS A 92 -0.02 -8.78 3.98
C HIS A 92 -0.63 -10.20 3.96
N LEU A 93 -1.79 -10.41 4.60
CA LEU A 93 -2.52 -11.68 4.58
C LEU A 93 -3.20 -11.98 3.24
N THR A 94 -3.43 -10.95 2.42
CA THR A 94 -4.08 -11.05 1.11
C THR A 94 -3.10 -10.99 -0.05
N GLU A 95 -1.79 -11.00 0.24
CA GLU A 95 -0.75 -11.05 -0.78
C GLU A 95 -0.74 -12.39 -1.52
N VAL A 96 -0.53 -12.31 -2.83
CA VAL A 96 -0.35 -13.45 -3.72
C VAL A 96 1.03 -13.36 -4.34
N SER A 97 1.85 -14.41 -4.14
CA SER A 97 3.23 -14.48 -4.65
C SER A 97 3.35 -15.05 -6.06
N GLU A 98 2.24 -15.49 -6.66
CA GLU A 98 2.19 -15.93 -8.06
C GLU A 98 1.79 -14.76 -8.94
N TYR A 99 2.51 -14.55 -10.05
CA TYR A 99 2.26 -13.42 -10.95
C TYR A 99 0.85 -13.43 -11.55
N SER A 100 0.26 -14.61 -11.78
CA SER A 100 -1.15 -14.76 -12.18
C SER A 100 -2.16 -14.20 -11.17
N GLY A 101 -1.73 -13.86 -9.95
CA GLY A 101 -2.53 -13.12 -8.99
C GLY A 101 -2.87 -11.70 -9.47
N LEU A 102 -2.08 -11.15 -10.41
CA LEU A 102 -2.31 -9.82 -10.98
C LEU A 102 -3.68 -9.76 -11.68
N ASP A 103 -4.05 -10.78 -12.45
CA ASP A 103 -5.36 -10.84 -13.13
C ASP A 103 -6.52 -10.68 -12.14
N THR A 104 -6.41 -11.30 -10.96
CA THR A 104 -7.43 -11.18 -9.89
C THR A 104 -7.43 -9.79 -9.25
N ALA A 105 -6.25 -9.18 -9.08
CA ALA A 105 -6.13 -7.83 -8.56
C ALA A 105 -6.73 -6.79 -9.53
N GLU A 106 -6.44 -6.94 -10.82
CA GLU A 106 -6.96 -6.11 -11.91
C GLU A 106 -8.48 -6.26 -12.08
N GLU A 107 -9.01 -7.49 -12.02
CA GLU A 107 -10.46 -7.72 -12.01
C GLU A 107 -11.13 -7.02 -10.82
N LYS A 108 -10.54 -7.12 -9.63
CA LYS A 108 -11.06 -6.48 -8.42
C LYS A 108 -10.98 -4.95 -8.49
N ALA A 109 -9.92 -4.41 -9.08
CA ALA A 109 -9.74 -2.96 -9.19
C ALA A 109 -10.49 -2.34 -10.37
N GLY A 110 -10.86 -3.15 -11.37
CA GLY A 110 -11.59 -2.72 -12.54
C GLY A 110 -10.73 -2.04 -13.60
N PHE A 111 -9.41 -2.26 -13.58
CA PHE A 111 -8.47 -1.75 -14.58
C PHE A 111 -7.24 -2.66 -14.72
N GLU A 112 -6.64 -2.65 -15.90
CA GLU A 112 -5.35 -3.29 -16.18
C GLU A 112 -4.19 -2.35 -15.81
N THR A 113 -3.13 -2.90 -15.22
CA THR A 113 -1.95 -2.17 -14.76
C THR A 113 -0.90 -1.99 -15.84
N GLY A 114 -0.71 -2.99 -16.71
CA GLY A 114 0.40 -3.07 -17.66
C GLY A 114 1.76 -3.35 -17.03
N MET A 115 1.79 -3.79 -15.77
CA MET A 115 3.01 -4.12 -15.04
C MET A 115 3.58 -5.46 -15.53
N PRO A 116 4.90 -5.61 -15.76
CA PRO A 116 5.51 -6.86 -16.23
C PRO A 116 5.85 -7.81 -15.07
N GLU A 117 6.03 -9.11 -15.35
CA GLU A 117 6.54 -10.07 -14.36
C GLU A 117 8.02 -9.81 -14.00
N THR A 118 8.80 -9.29 -14.95
CA THR A 118 10.21 -8.95 -14.74
C THR A 118 10.55 -7.72 -15.55
N PHE A 119 11.14 -6.71 -14.89
CA PHE A 119 11.65 -5.52 -15.55
C PHE A 119 12.96 -5.78 -16.28
N SER A 120 13.25 -4.98 -17.31
CA SER A 120 14.49 -5.11 -18.10
C SER A 120 15.76 -4.89 -17.29
N ASN A 121 15.67 -4.17 -16.18
CA ASN A 121 16.75 -3.93 -15.23
C ASN A 121 16.94 -5.08 -14.21
N GLY A 122 16.13 -6.13 -14.27
CA GLY A 122 16.24 -7.36 -13.48
C GLY A 122 15.43 -7.40 -12.18
N TYR A 123 14.61 -6.38 -11.88
CA TYR A 123 13.63 -6.46 -10.81
C TYR A 123 12.53 -7.45 -11.16
N ALA A 124 12.35 -8.47 -10.33
CA ALA A 124 11.39 -9.53 -10.57
C ALA A 124 10.20 -9.41 -9.60
N PHE A 125 9.02 -9.77 -10.09
CA PHE A 125 7.81 -9.82 -9.29
C PHE A 125 7.99 -10.71 -8.06
N LYS A 126 7.55 -10.20 -6.91
CA LYS A 126 7.57 -10.92 -5.62
C LYS A 126 6.17 -11.23 -5.11
N ASN A 127 5.28 -10.23 -5.12
CA ASN A 127 3.90 -10.38 -4.72
C ASN A 127 3.01 -9.26 -5.28
N VAL A 128 1.70 -9.53 -5.30
CA VAL A 128 0.64 -8.55 -5.56
C VAL A 128 -0.38 -8.57 -4.42
N ASN A 129 -0.98 -7.42 -4.17
CA ASN A 129 -2.07 -7.25 -3.23
C ASN A 129 -3.03 -6.18 -3.74
N THR A 130 -4.19 -6.09 -3.10
CA THR A 130 -5.11 -4.96 -3.27
C THR A 130 -5.36 -4.28 -1.94
N GLY A 131 -5.60 -2.97 -1.99
CA GLY A 131 -6.02 -2.21 -0.83
C GLY A 131 -7.22 -1.32 -1.13
N ASP A 132 -8.03 -1.07 -0.12
CA ASP A 132 -9.13 -0.11 -0.26
C ASP A 132 -8.55 1.30 -0.03
N GLY A 133 -8.83 2.20 -0.97
CA GLY A 133 -8.35 3.56 -0.97
C GLY A 133 -9.49 4.58 -0.95
N GLN A 134 -9.26 5.72 -0.31
CA GLN A 134 -10.20 6.84 -0.29
C GLN A 134 -9.46 8.17 -0.10
N ALA A 135 -9.93 9.24 -0.75
CA ALA A 135 -9.48 10.58 -0.44
C ALA A 135 -10.01 11.04 0.93
N VAL A 136 -9.23 11.83 1.66
CA VAL A 136 -9.61 12.36 2.98
C VAL A 136 -9.50 13.88 3.05
N ASP A 137 -10.33 14.52 3.87
CA ASP A 137 -10.25 15.96 4.16
C ASP A 137 -9.16 16.30 5.21
N ALA A 138 -9.03 17.58 5.56
CA ALA A 138 -8.02 18.08 6.51
C ALA A 138 -8.14 17.48 7.92
N GLU A 139 -9.31 16.96 8.26
CA GLU A 139 -9.59 16.31 9.53
C GLU A 139 -9.38 14.78 9.45
N GLY A 140 -9.01 14.27 8.27
CA GLY A 140 -8.84 12.84 8.00
C GLY A 140 -10.15 12.10 7.71
N ASN A 141 -11.26 12.81 7.48
CA ASN A 141 -12.52 12.17 7.14
C ASN A 141 -12.54 11.77 5.67
N GLY A 142 -12.96 10.54 5.38
CA GLY A 142 -13.11 10.03 4.02
C GLY A 142 -14.16 10.79 3.20
N ILE A 143 -13.81 11.18 1.98
CA ILE A 143 -14.68 11.92 1.06
C ILE A 143 -15.56 10.94 0.28
N PRO A 144 -16.89 11.04 0.36
CA PRO A 144 -17.78 10.16 -0.40
C PRO A 144 -17.57 10.27 -1.93
N GLY A 145 -17.60 9.13 -2.64
CA GLY A 145 -17.43 9.09 -4.09
C GLY A 145 -15.98 9.04 -4.58
N THR A 146 -15.02 9.01 -3.65
CA THR A 146 -13.58 8.89 -3.95
C THR A 146 -13.01 7.52 -3.56
N GLN A 147 -13.87 6.53 -3.32
CA GLN A 147 -13.45 5.17 -2.99
C GLN A 147 -12.90 4.46 -4.24
N TYR A 148 -11.80 3.73 -4.08
CA TYR A 148 -11.19 2.93 -5.12
C TYR A 148 -10.50 1.69 -4.52
N THR A 149 -10.11 0.78 -5.40
CA THR A 149 -9.19 -0.31 -5.07
C THR A 149 -7.83 0.04 -5.66
N ASP A 150 -6.80 0.11 -4.82
CA ASP A 150 -5.39 0.23 -5.22
C ASP A 150 -4.82 -1.17 -5.47
N ILE A 151 -3.91 -1.29 -6.44
CA ILE A 151 -3.12 -2.49 -6.66
C ILE A 151 -1.69 -2.21 -6.20
N PHE A 152 -1.24 -3.00 -5.24
CA PHE A 152 0.13 -2.97 -4.75
C PHE A 152 0.92 -4.15 -5.29
N MET A 153 2.09 -3.90 -5.87
CA MET A 153 3.00 -4.97 -6.30
C MET A 153 4.38 -4.74 -5.69
N THR A 154 5.02 -5.80 -5.22
CA THR A 154 6.41 -5.74 -4.78
C THR A 154 7.31 -6.39 -5.81
N TYR A 155 8.39 -5.71 -6.16
CA TYR A 155 9.47 -6.22 -6.99
C TYR A 155 10.76 -6.29 -6.19
N GLU A 156 11.53 -7.35 -6.35
CA GLU A 156 12.79 -7.56 -5.62
C GLU A 156 13.95 -7.78 -6.58
N LYS A 157 15.11 -7.22 -6.23
CA LYS A 157 16.41 -7.53 -6.84
C LYS A 157 17.51 -7.41 -5.81
N ASP A 158 18.34 -8.44 -5.68
CA ASP A 158 19.51 -8.45 -4.79
C ASP A 158 19.21 -8.05 -3.32
N GLY A 159 17.98 -8.34 -2.85
CA GLY A 159 17.50 -7.99 -1.51
C GLY A 159 16.92 -6.57 -1.37
N SER A 160 17.00 -5.73 -2.41
CA SER A 160 16.30 -4.44 -2.48
C SER A 160 14.89 -4.63 -3.02
N GLU A 161 13.91 -3.97 -2.40
CA GLU A 161 12.51 -4.02 -2.78
C GLU A 161 12.01 -2.68 -3.31
N ILE A 162 11.17 -2.72 -4.34
CA ILE A 162 10.43 -1.57 -4.86
C ILE A 162 8.94 -1.93 -4.81
N THR A 163 8.15 -1.06 -4.18
CA THR A 163 6.69 -1.18 -4.17
C THR A 163 6.11 -0.34 -5.28
N ALA A 164 5.28 -0.95 -6.12
CA ALA A 164 4.42 -0.26 -7.07
C ALA A 164 3.03 -0.07 -6.45
N SER A 165 2.47 1.13 -6.59
CA SER A 165 1.05 1.43 -6.34
C SER A 165 0.43 1.95 -7.63
N ILE A 166 -0.74 1.43 -7.96
CA ILE A 166 -1.48 1.79 -9.16
C ILE A 166 -2.94 1.98 -8.76
N MET A 167 -3.44 3.20 -8.97
CA MET A 167 -4.80 3.57 -8.63
C MET A 167 -5.44 4.38 -9.76
N PRO A 168 -6.78 4.46 -9.84
CA PRO A 168 -7.43 5.37 -10.77
C PRO A 168 -7.03 6.81 -10.47
N GLU A 169 -6.89 7.61 -11.52
CA GLU A 169 -6.70 9.04 -11.35
C GLU A 169 -7.96 9.65 -10.73
N LEU A 170 -7.81 10.17 -9.52
CA LEU A 170 -8.88 10.93 -8.88
C LEU A 170 -8.98 12.31 -9.54
N LYS A 171 -10.19 12.68 -9.93
CA LYS A 171 -10.45 14.02 -10.45
C LYS A 171 -10.28 15.02 -9.32
N GLU A 172 -9.30 15.87 -9.46
CA GLU A 172 -9.18 17.08 -8.64
C GLU A 172 -10.37 17.99 -8.98
N GLU A 173 -11.20 18.33 -7.99
CA GLU A 173 -12.14 19.43 -8.15
C GLU A 173 -11.30 20.69 -8.43
N SER A 174 -11.62 21.40 -9.50
CA SER A 174 -10.80 22.51 -10.01
C SER A 174 -10.50 23.55 -8.93
N ALA A 175 -9.25 24.04 -8.92
CA ALA A 175 -8.74 25.08 -8.03
C ALA A 175 -9.54 26.41 -8.02
N GLU A 176 -10.53 26.60 -8.90
CA GLU A 176 -11.43 27.76 -8.88
C GLU A 176 -12.33 27.84 -7.63
N GLU A 177 -12.61 26.71 -6.95
CA GLU A 177 -13.44 26.68 -5.74
C GLU A 177 -12.63 26.68 -4.43
N ALA A 178 -11.31 26.61 -4.51
CA ALA A 178 -10.44 26.55 -3.36
C ALA A 178 -9.72 27.90 -3.20
N GLY A 179 -10.00 28.59 -2.11
CA GLY A 179 -9.41 29.90 -1.81
C GLY A 179 -7.88 29.88 -1.76
N ASP A 180 -7.27 31.06 -1.55
CA ASP A 180 -5.83 31.40 -1.61
C ASP A 180 -4.83 30.57 -0.74
N ALA A 181 -5.14 29.33 -0.35
CA ALA A 181 -4.18 28.41 0.22
C ALA A 181 -3.32 27.82 -0.91
N GLU A 182 -2.08 28.28 -1.06
CA GLU A 182 -1.07 27.60 -1.87
C GLU A 182 -0.84 26.19 -1.31
N ALA A 183 -1.38 25.18 -1.99
CA ALA A 183 -1.03 23.81 -1.70
C ALA A 183 0.46 23.59 -2.03
N LYS A 184 1.21 23.06 -1.07
CA LYS A 184 2.63 22.76 -1.25
C LYS A 184 2.76 21.47 -2.04
N THR A 185 2.97 21.60 -3.35
CA THR A 185 3.35 20.47 -4.19
C THR A 185 4.79 20.06 -3.84
N PRO A 186 5.07 18.75 -3.66
CA PRO A 186 6.44 18.25 -3.57
C PRO A 186 7.27 18.75 -4.76
N GLU A 187 8.51 19.17 -4.49
CA GLU A 187 9.44 19.59 -5.52
C GLU A 187 10.14 18.35 -6.08
N ALA A 188 9.86 18.03 -7.35
CA ALA A 188 10.53 16.94 -8.04
C ALA A 188 12.04 17.22 -8.14
N ALA A 189 12.85 16.25 -7.72
CA ALA A 189 14.31 16.32 -7.83
C ALA A 189 14.77 16.18 -9.30
N GLU A 190 14.02 15.42 -10.10
CA GLU A 190 14.26 15.25 -11.54
C GLU A 190 12.93 14.98 -12.27
N ILE A 191 12.78 15.51 -13.48
CA ILE A 191 11.63 15.26 -14.34
C ILE A 191 12.13 14.77 -15.70
N ARG A 192 11.52 13.70 -16.22
CA ARG A 192 11.82 13.15 -17.55
C ARG A 192 10.55 12.99 -18.37
N GLU A 193 10.70 13.17 -19.67
CA GLU A 193 9.68 12.81 -20.66
C GLU A 193 9.99 11.42 -21.20
N ILE A 194 9.08 10.48 -20.96
CA ILE A 194 9.22 9.09 -21.40
C ILE A 194 7.98 8.73 -22.20
N GLY A 195 8.13 8.44 -23.50
CA GLY A 195 6.97 8.12 -24.35
C GLY A 195 5.94 9.25 -24.49
N GLY A 196 6.30 10.50 -24.19
CA GLY A 196 5.38 11.64 -24.14
C GLY A 196 4.57 11.75 -22.85
N ILE A 197 4.92 10.98 -21.83
CA ILE A 197 4.40 11.06 -20.46
C ILE A 197 5.47 11.73 -19.59
N THR A 198 5.04 12.71 -18.81
CA THR A 198 5.87 13.35 -17.78
C THR A 198 6.00 12.41 -16.60
N VAL A 199 7.24 12.08 -16.26
CA VAL A 199 7.62 11.19 -15.17
C VAL A 199 8.46 11.98 -14.17
N SER A 200 8.02 12.04 -12.92
CA SER A 200 8.63 12.89 -11.88
C SER A 200 9.28 12.04 -10.79
N TYR A 201 10.54 12.30 -10.49
CA TYR A 201 11.30 11.66 -9.42
C TYR A 201 11.38 12.55 -8.19
N TYR A 202 11.18 11.95 -7.02
CA TYR A 202 11.18 12.62 -5.73
C TYR A 202 12.15 11.95 -4.76
N GLU A 203 12.84 12.78 -3.98
CA GLU A 203 13.51 12.38 -2.75
C GLU A 203 12.74 12.98 -1.57
N THR A 204 12.09 12.12 -0.80
CA THR A 204 11.17 12.54 0.27
C THR A 204 11.72 12.10 1.63
N THR A 205 11.70 13.00 2.61
CA THR A 205 11.90 12.63 4.01
C THR A 205 10.56 12.24 4.59
N MET A 206 10.40 10.96 4.92
CA MET A 206 9.17 10.40 5.47
C MET A 206 9.34 10.14 6.96
N LYS A 207 8.47 10.72 7.78
CA LYS A 207 8.30 10.36 9.18
C LYS A 207 7.10 9.45 9.32
N VAL A 208 7.32 8.23 9.80
CA VAL A 208 6.24 7.28 10.05
C VAL A 208 5.89 7.29 11.53
N VAL A 209 4.60 7.30 11.85
CA VAL A 209 4.09 7.47 13.22
C VAL A 209 2.88 6.56 13.53
N PRO A 210 2.56 6.36 14.83
CA PRO A 210 1.33 5.72 15.26
C PRO A 210 0.05 6.45 14.86
N PRO A 211 -1.08 5.72 14.73
CA PRO A 211 -2.38 6.32 14.39
C PRO A 211 -2.85 7.42 15.36
N ASP A 212 -2.44 7.36 16.63
CA ASP A 212 -2.80 8.32 17.68
C ASP A 212 -1.72 9.39 17.93
N TYR A 213 -0.75 9.54 17.01
CA TYR A 213 0.34 10.49 17.15
C TYR A 213 -0.11 11.95 16.98
N GLU A 214 0.19 12.78 17.98
CA GLU A 214 -0.02 14.24 17.92
C GLU A 214 1.21 14.95 17.33
N LEU A 215 0.98 15.82 16.34
CA LEU A 215 2.05 16.59 15.70
C LEU A 215 2.77 17.51 16.69
N THR A 216 4.10 17.45 16.69
CA THR A 216 4.96 18.36 17.46
C THR A 216 5.17 19.68 16.72
N GLU A 217 5.68 20.70 17.43
CA GLU A 217 6.09 21.96 16.78
C GLU A 217 7.22 21.75 15.76
N GLN A 218 8.08 20.76 15.97
CA GLN A 218 9.10 20.40 15.00
C GLN A 218 8.48 19.76 13.76
N ASP A 219 7.45 18.90 13.92
CA ASP A 219 6.73 18.31 12.78
C ASP A 219 6.10 19.38 11.89
N LYS A 220 5.42 20.37 12.50
CA LYS A 220 4.81 21.49 11.77
C LYS A 220 5.86 22.30 11.00
N LYS A 221 7.04 22.48 11.59
CA LYS A 221 8.17 23.15 10.96
C LYS A 221 8.78 22.31 9.83
N ASP A 222 8.92 21.00 10.01
CA ASP A 222 9.46 20.11 8.99
C ASP A 222 8.50 19.99 7.80
N MET A 223 7.19 19.98 8.05
CA MET A 223 6.14 20.11 7.02
C MET A 223 6.19 21.44 6.25
N GLU A 224 7.02 22.41 6.65
CA GLU A 224 7.27 23.58 5.81
C GLU A 224 8.05 23.21 4.54
N ASN A 225 8.87 22.15 4.60
CA ASN A 225 9.53 21.54 3.46
C ASN A 225 8.52 20.70 2.66
N SER A 226 8.35 21.03 1.38
CA SER A 226 7.42 20.32 0.48
C SER A 226 7.77 18.85 0.27
N ASN A 227 9.03 18.45 0.50
CA ASN A 227 9.50 17.07 0.39
C ASN A 227 9.58 16.37 1.76
N PHE A 228 8.91 16.89 2.78
CA PHE A 228 8.72 16.20 4.06
C PHE A 228 7.28 15.72 4.19
N THR A 229 7.09 14.46 4.60
CA THR A 229 5.76 13.90 4.81
C THR A 229 5.66 13.10 6.10
N ILE A 230 4.45 13.04 6.66
CA ILE A 230 4.13 12.24 7.82
C ILE A 230 3.16 11.14 7.39
N SER A 231 3.56 9.89 7.62
CA SER A 231 2.74 8.71 7.33
C SER A 231 2.27 8.08 8.64
N TYR A 232 0.97 7.85 8.75
CA TYR A 232 0.35 7.23 9.93
C TYR A 232 0.11 5.75 9.68
N GLY A 233 0.38 4.91 10.68
CA GLY A 233 0.06 3.48 10.62
C GLY A 233 1.08 2.54 11.26
N SER A 234 2.17 3.06 11.83
CA SER A 234 3.20 2.23 12.47
C SER A 234 3.11 2.24 13.99
N ASP A 235 3.40 1.11 14.65
CA ASP A 235 3.53 1.08 16.12
C ASP A 235 4.75 1.87 16.65
N GLN A 236 5.61 2.37 15.77
CA GLN A 236 6.84 3.07 16.10
C GLN A 236 6.95 4.40 15.36
N VAL A 237 7.67 5.34 15.97
CA VAL A 237 8.07 6.60 15.32
C VAL A 237 9.47 6.44 14.74
N TYR A 238 9.61 6.66 13.44
CA TYR A 238 10.92 6.70 12.77
C TYR A 238 10.91 7.67 11.60
N VAL A 239 12.10 8.07 11.15
CA VAL A 239 12.29 8.97 10.01
C VAL A 239 13.24 8.30 9.04
N GLN A 240 12.89 8.31 7.76
CA GLN A 240 13.71 7.75 6.69
C GLN A 240 13.65 8.61 5.43
N LYS A 241 14.64 8.42 4.56
CA LYS A 241 14.60 8.97 3.22
C LYS A 241 14.04 7.90 2.28
N VAL A 242 13.00 8.26 1.55
CA VAL A 242 12.42 7.40 0.52
C VAL A 242 12.63 8.04 -0.85
N ARG A 243 12.61 7.20 -1.87
CA ARG A 243 12.74 7.62 -3.26
C ARG A 243 11.54 7.13 -4.03
N SER A 244 10.97 7.99 -4.86
CA SER A 244 9.84 7.58 -5.70
C SER A 244 9.88 8.16 -7.09
N VAL A 245 9.21 7.47 -8.00
CA VAL A 245 8.91 7.97 -9.34
C VAL A 245 7.43 7.82 -9.61
N ASP A 246 6.83 8.90 -10.10
CA ASP A 246 5.41 8.96 -10.33
C ASP A 246 5.07 9.46 -11.73
N TRP A 247 3.99 8.94 -12.28
CA TRP A 247 3.42 9.40 -13.54
C TRP A 247 1.93 9.11 -13.62
N LYS A 248 1.26 9.77 -14.56
CA LYS A 248 -0.14 9.53 -14.88
C LYS A 248 -0.25 9.09 -16.32
N ALA A 249 -0.99 8.01 -16.57
CA ALA A 249 -1.22 7.46 -17.90
C ALA A 249 -2.56 6.73 -17.95
N ASP A 250 -3.30 6.89 -19.04
CA ASP A 250 -4.54 6.15 -19.31
C ASP A 250 -5.53 6.15 -18.13
N GLY A 251 -5.74 7.32 -17.52
CA GLY A 251 -6.66 7.52 -16.39
C GLY A 251 -6.23 6.87 -15.07
N LYS A 252 -4.95 6.51 -14.94
CA LYS A 252 -4.35 5.91 -13.73
C LYS A 252 -3.19 6.77 -13.24
N ALA A 253 -2.98 6.76 -11.93
CA ALA A 253 -1.78 7.26 -11.28
C ALA A 253 -0.91 6.06 -10.89
N TYR A 254 0.38 6.17 -11.19
CA TYR A 254 1.39 5.16 -10.89
C TYR A 254 2.44 5.75 -9.96
N ASN A 255 2.90 4.92 -9.02
CA ASN A 255 4.02 5.23 -8.16
C ASN A 255 4.92 4.01 -8.03
N PHE A 256 6.22 4.22 -8.18
CA PHE A 256 7.25 3.32 -7.68
C PHE A 256 7.91 3.93 -6.47
N LEU A 257 7.94 3.18 -5.37
CA LEU A 257 8.46 3.61 -4.09
C LEU A 257 9.56 2.65 -3.62
N ASP A 258 10.76 3.20 -3.46
CA ASP A 258 11.82 2.58 -2.68
C ASP A 258 11.77 3.16 -1.25
N MET A 259 11.27 2.34 -0.34
CA MET A 259 11.15 2.67 1.08
C MET A 259 12.50 2.77 1.78
N GLU A 260 13.54 2.05 1.31
CA GLU A 260 14.86 2.10 1.94
C GLU A 260 15.71 3.27 1.42
N GLY A 261 15.31 3.88 0.30
CA GLY A 261 16.01 5.00 -0.33
C GLY A 261 17.41 4.63 -0.83
N THR A 262 17.63 3.35 -1.13
CA THR A 262 18.92 2.77 -1.54
C THR A 262 19.09 2.70 -3.05
N VAL A 263 18.00 2.66 -3.83
CA VAL A 263 18.04 2.58 -5.29
C VAL A 263 18.24 3.96 -5.91
N ASP A 264 18.91 4.03 -7.06
CA ASP A 264 19.11 5.30 -7.77
C ASP A 264 17.89 5.69 -8.62
N ALA A 265 17.84 6.97 -9.02
CA ALA A 265 16.77 7.50 -9.85
C ALA A 265 16.67 6.76 -11.21
N GLU A 266 17.81 6.40 -11.79
CA GLU A 266 17.88 5.70 -13.09
C GLU A 266 17.15 4.35 -13.04
N THR A 267 17.30 3.61 -11.94
CA THR A 267 16.60 2.34 -11.71
C THR A 267 15.09 2.54 -11.77
N LEU A 268 14.55 3.51 -11.03
CA LEU A 268 13.10 3.75 -11.02
C LEU A 268 12.59 4.31 -12.36
N PHE A 269 13.33 5.22 -13.00
CA PHE A 269 12.99 5.71 -14.35
C PHE A 269 13.00 4.60 -15.40
N SER A 270 13.95 3.66 -15.33
CA SER A 270 14.00 2.53 -16.25
C SER A 270 12.79 1.59 -16.10
N MET A 271 12.31 1.38 -14.87
CA MET A 271 11.08 0.63 -14.64
C MET A 271 9.87 1.38 -15.19
N ALA A 272 9.77 2.69 -14.94
CA ALA A 272 8.66 3.50 -15.47
C ALA A 272 8.66 3.46 -17.00
N GLN A 273 9.84 3.49 -17.62
CA GLN A 273 9.99 3.33 -19.06
C GLN A 273 9.49 2.00 -19.58
N ASP A 274 9.76 0.89 -18.89
CA ASP A 274 9.29 -0.43 -19.31
C ASP A 274 7.75 -0.49 -19.29
N VAL A 275 7.10 0.05 -18.24
CA VAL A 275 5.63 0.13 -18.19
C VAL A 275 5.08 1.02 -19.32
N ILE A 276 5.61 2.24 -19.46
CA ILE A 276 5.13 3.21 -20.46
C ILE A 276 5.31 2.70 -21.89
N GLN A 277 6.37 1.93 -22.15
CA GLN A 277 6.68 1.41 -23.49
C GLN A 277 6.15 -0.02 -23.72
N GLY A 278 5.52 -0.63 -22.71
CA GLY A 278 4.96 -1.99 -22.79
C GLY A 278 6.01 -3.07 -23.06
N LYS A 279 7.13 -3.03 -22.32
CA LYS A 279 8.26 -3.96 -22.48
C LYS A 279 8.19 -5.15 -21.54
#